data_AF-A0A960ED02-F1
#
_entry.id   AF-A0A960ED02-F1
#
_cell.length_a   1.000
_cell.length_b   1.000
_cell.length_c   1.000
_cell.angle_alpha   90.00
_cell.angle_beta   90.00
_cell.angle_gamma   90.00
#
_symmetry.space_group_name_H-M   'P 1'
#
loop_
_entity.id
_entity.type
_entity.pdbx_description
1 polymer ?
#
loop_
_entity_poly.entity_id
_entity_poly.type
_entity_poly.pdbx_seq_one_letter_code
_entity_poly.pdbx_strand_id
1 'polypeptide(L)'
;GFNGLIFPEQYPLGNGTVVLDAEAVRGIAHRGGTMLGSTNRGNPTHYPVRQDDGTIVYEDRTDALVARFKEAGIDALISIGGDGSLTIAHRLCEAGMRTIGVPKTIDNDLDRTSVTFGFDTAVSIATELIDRVFTTATSHSRVFVVEVMGRYAGWIALTAGMAAGAHA
;
A
#
# COMPACT_ATOMS: atom_id res chain seq x y z
N GLY A 1 8.82 -3.19 4.14
CA GLY A 1 8.97 -1.82 3.59
C GLY A 1 10.41 -1.35 3.79
N PHE A 2 10.76 -0.10 3.43
CA PHE A 2 12.16 0.37 3.49
C PHE A 2 12.77 0.36 4.89
N ASN A 3 11.95 0.45 5.95
CA ASN A 3 12.42 0.29 7.33
C ASN A 3 13.16 -1.04 7.58
N GLY A 4 12.91 -2.10 6.80
CA GLY A 4 13.69 -3.33 6.89
C GLY A 4 15.18 -3.13 6.58
N LEU A 5 15.51 -2.24 5.64
CA LEU A 5 16.90 -1.92 5.31
C LEU A 5 17.48 -0.82 6.21
N ILE A 6 16.64 0.09 6.71
CA ILE A 6 17.08 1.22 7.54
C ILE A 6 17.28 0.80 9.01
N PHE A 7 16.40 -0.06 9.53
CA PHE A 7 16.35 -0.51 10.92
C PHE A 7 16.20 -2.04 11.00
N PRO A 8 17.17 -2.81 10.46
CA PRO A 8 17.08 -4.26 10.40
C PRO A 8 16.90 -4.93 11.77
N GLU A 9 17.41 -4.30 12.83
CA GLU A 9 17.32 -4.74 14.22
C GLU A 9 15.88 -4.74 14.78
N GLN A 10 14.97 -3.98 14.17
CA GLN A 10 13.56 -3.94 14.58
C GLN A 10 12.75 -5.15 14.08
N TYR A 11 13.36 -6.03 13.29
CA TYR A 11 12.69 -7.16 12.66
C TYR A 11 13.10 -8.49 13.28
N PRO A 12 12.22 -9.52 13.29
CA PRO A 12 12.44 -10.77 14.05
C PRO A 12 13.74 -11.52 13.74
N LEU A 13 14.29 -11.37 12.53
CA LEU A 13 15.52 -12.02 12.09
C LEU A 13 16.77 -11.12 12.23
N GLY A 14 16.61 -9.90 12.74
CA GLY A 14 17.70 -8.94 12.95
C GLY A 14 18.36 -8.39 11.68
N ASN A 15 17.92 -8.82 10.50
CA ASN A 15 18.47 -8.43 9.20
C ASN A 15 17.47 -7.61 8.34
N GLY A 16 16.20 -7.51 8.76
CA GLY A 16 15.13 -6.77 8.08
C GLY A 16 14.82 -7.17 6.62
N THR A 17 15.41 -8.25 6.13
CA THR A 17 15.23 -8.80 4.78
C THR A 17 15.00 -10.31 4.83
N VAL A 18 14.21 -10.83 3.90
CA VAL A 18 13.90 -12.27 3.83
C VAL A 18 14.17 -12.77 2.42
N VAL A 19 14.91 -13.87 2.30
CA VAL A 19 15.09 -14.58 1.03
C VAL A 19 13.84 -15.40 0.74
N LEU A 20 13.27 -15.22 -0.45
CA LEU A 20 12.08 -15.95 -0.88
C LEU A 20 12.48 -17.05 -1.87
N ASP A 21 12.17 -18.30 -1.52
CA ASP A 21 12.22 -19.45 -2.42
C ASP A 21 10.81 -19.88 -2.84
N ALA A 22 10.72 -20.91 -3.69
CA ALA A 22 9.45 -21.43 -4.19
C ALA A 22 8.52 -21.95 -3.08
N GLU A 23 9.09 -22.41 -1.97
CA GLU A 23 8.32 -22.92 -0.84
C GLU A 23 7.75 -21.77 0.00
N ALA A 24 8.55 -20.74 0.24
CA ALA A 24 8.14 -19.54 0.97
C ALA A 24 6.95 -18.83 0.31
N VAL A 25 6.84 -18.89 -1.02
CA VAL A 25 5.74 -18.29 -1.79
C VAL A 25 4.63 -19.29 -2.17
N ARG A 26 4.71 -20.54 -1.71
CA ARG A 26 3.68 -21.54 -2.01
C ARG A 26 2.33 -21.11 -1.40
N GLY A 27 1.28 -21.09 -2.22
CA GLY A 27 -0.10 -20.83 -1.75
C GLY A 27 -0.42 -19.37 -1.41
N ILE A 28 0.47 -18.41 -1.70
CA ILE A 28 0.21 -16.99 -1.39
C ILE A 28 -0.93 -16.38 -2.21
N ALA A 29 -1.30 -17.01 -3.35
CA ALA A 29 -2.38 -16.54 -4.22
C ALA A 29 -3.75 -16.44 -3.51
N HIS A 30 -3.97 -17.22 -2.45
CA HIS A 30 -5.20 -17.20 -1.67
C HIS A 30 -5.10 -16.36 -0.38
N ARG A 31 -3.95 -15.73 -0.12
CA ARG A 31 -3.72 -14.94 1.09
C ARG A 31 -3.93 -13.46 0.78
N GLY A 32 -4.82 -12.81 1.54
CA GLY A 32 -4.99 -11.36 1.48
C GLY A 32 -3.83 -10.60 2.14
N GLY A 33 -3.72 -9.31 1.81
CA GLY A 33 -2.71 -8.42 2.37
C GLY A 33 -1.32 -8.61 1.78
N THR A 34 -0.28 -8.41 2.60
CA THR A 34 1.13 -8.55 2.20
C THR A 34 1.84 -9.48 3.17
N MET A 35 2.46 -10.55 2.65
CA MET A 35 3.20 -11.52 3.48
C MET A 35 4.47 -10.92 4.12
N LEU A 36 5.04 -9.88 3.51
CA LEU A 36 6.27 -9.21 3.95
C LEU A 36 6.00 -8.00 4.86
N GLY A 37 4.72 -7.73 5.13
CA GLY A 37 4.29 -6.49 5.77
C GLY A 37 4.39 -5.28 4.85
N SER A 38 3.89 -4.14 5.34
CA SER A 38 4.03 -2.84 4.70
C SER A 38 4.24 -1.77 5.77
N THR A 39 4.76 -0.62 5.37
CA THR A 39 4.83 0.55 6.25
C THR A 39 4.27 1.75 5.50
N ASN A 40 3.39 2.50 6.18
CA ASN A 40 2.88 3.79 5.70
C ASN A 40 3.54 4.96 6.43
N ARG A 41 4.59 4.68 7.21
CA ARG A 41 5.37 5.67 7.98
C ARG A 41 6.86 5.49 7.71
N GLY A 42 7.60 6.60 7.75
CA GLY A 42 9.03 6.60 7.48
C GLY A 42 9.34 6.70 6.00
N ASN A 43 8.87 7.77 5.34
CA ASN A 43 9.32 8.11 3.99
C ASN A 43 10.84 8.39 4.06
N PRO A 44 11.70 7.60 3.39
CA PRO A 44 13.15 7.81 3.44
C PRO A 44 13.59 9.15 2.85
N THR A 45 12.81 9.74 1.94
CA THR A 45 13.14 11.03 1.31
C THR A 45 12.74 12.23 2.17
N HIS A 46 12.01 12.00 3.26
CA HIS A 46 11.52 13.04 4.17
C HIS A 46 11.33 12.41 5.56
N TYR A 47 12.42 11.88 6.11
CA TYR A 47 12.40 11.04 7.30
C TYR A 47 12.38 11.91 8.56
N PRO A 48 11.39 11.73 9.47
CA PRO A 48 11.31 12.53 10.69
C PRO A 48 12.33 12.08 11.73
N VAL A 49 13.18 12.99 12.18
CA VAL A 49 14.19 12.78 13.23
C VAL A 49 13.90 13.68 14.41
N ARG A 50 13.73 13.07 15.58
CA ARG A 50 13.51 13.79 16.84
C ARG A 50 14.85 14.22 17.42
N GLN A 51 15.00 15.51 17.66
CA GLN A 51 16.18 16.10 18.31
C GLN A 51 16.06 16.02 19.84
N ASP A 52 17.18 16.24 20.53
CA ASP A 52 17.24 16.21 22.00
C ASP A 52 16.33 17.25 22.66
N ASP A 53 16.08 18.38 21.99
CA ASP A 53 15.16 19.43 22.42
C ASP A 53 13.67 19.10 22.18
N GLY A 54 13.38 17.93 21.60
CA GLY A 54 12.04 17.47 21.30
C GLY A 54 11.47 17.92 19.95
N THR A 55 12.19 18.76 19.19
CA THR A 55 11.78 19.16 17.83
C THR A 55 11.92 18.03 16.82
N ILE A 56 11.20 18.11 15.70
CA ILE A 56 11.31 17.17 14.58
C ILE A 56 11.92 17.88 13.39
N VAL A 57 13.06 17.36 12.92
CA VAL A 57 13.73 17.77 11.69
C VAL A 57 13.55 16.68 10.66
N TYR A 58 13.44 17.05 9.38
CA TYR A 58 13.32 16.08 8.30
C TYR A 58 14.65 15.92 7.57
N GLU A 59 15.05 14.67 7.38
CA GLU A 59 16.27 14.31 6.68
C GLU A 59 15.94 13.51 5.42
N ASP A 60 16.68 13.77 4.34
CA ASP A 60 16.70 12.89 3.18
C ASP A 60 17.72 11.77 3.42
N ARG A 61 17.23 10.53 3.48
CA ARG A 61 18.02 9.31 3.71
C ARG A 61 18.19 8.48 2.45
N THR A 62 17.97 9.07 1.27
CA THR A 62 18.09 8.37 -0.02
C THR A 62 19.47 7.75 -0.21
N ASP A 63 20.56 8.51 -0.01
CA ASP A 63 21.93 8.00 -0.18
C ASP A 63 22.26 6.87 0.80
N ALA A 64 21.84 7.02 2.06
CA ALA A 64 22.00 5.97 3.06
C ALA A 64 21.24 4.70 2.67
N LEU A 65 20.03 4.84 2.13
CA LEU A 65 19.24 3.70 1.66
C LEU A 65 19.89 3.02 0.44
N VAL A 66 20.41 3.78 -0.52
CA VAL A 66 21.16 3.24 -1.67
C VAL A 66 22.42 2.48 -1.21
N ALA A 67 23.14 3.01 -0.22
CA ALA A 67 24.29 2.32 0.38
C ALA A 67 23.87 1.00 1.04
N ARG A 68 22.74 0.98 1.78
CA ARG A 68 22.20 -0.25 2.39
C ARG A 68 21.81 -1.31 1.37
N PHE A 69 21.22 -0.92 0.24
CA PHE A 69 20.95 -1.84 -0.87
C PHE A 69 22.25 -2.47 -1.40
N LYS A 70 23.31 -1.68 -1.59
CA LYS A 70 24.63 -2.18 -2.03
C LYS A 70 25.28 -3.11 -0.99
N GLU A 71 25.26 -2.73 0.28
CA GLU A 71 25.79 -3.54 1.39
C GLU A 71 25.05 -4.89 1.50
N ALA A 72 23.74 -4.91 1.23
CA ALA A 72 22.92 -6.12 1.20
C ALA A 72 23.10 -6.95 -0.09
N GLY A 73 23.90 -6.49 -1.06
CA GLY A 73 24.08 -7.17 -2.35
C GLY A 73 22.82 -7.16 -3.23
N ILE A 74 21.99 -6.12 -3.10
CA ILE A 74 20.73 -5.99 -3.85
C ILE A 74 20.93 -4.96 -4.98
N ASP A 75 20.94 -5.44 -6.22
CA ASP A 75 21.19 -4.62 -7.41
C ASP A 75 19.94 -3.97 -8.01
N ALA A 76 18.75 -4.41 -7.61
CA ALA A 76 17.49 -3.96 -8.17
C ALA A 76 16.34 -3.98 -7.14
N LEU A 77 15.40 -3.07 -7.31
CA LEU A 77 14.20 -2.90 -6.49
C LEU A 77 12.94 -3.11 -7.32
N ILE A 78 12.05 -3.99 -6.87
CA ILE A 78 10.65 -4.05 -7.34
C ILE A 78 9.77 -3.48 -6.23
N SER A 79 9.22 -2.29 -6.45
CA SER A 79 8.37 -1.59 -5.48
C SER A 79 6.90 -1.78 -5.84
N ILE A 80 6.14 -2.46 -4.96
CA ILE A 80 4.70 -2.68 -5.12
C ILE A 80 3.94 -1.85 -4.09
N GLY A 81 3.14 -0.88 -4.54
CA GLY A 81 2.44 0.01 -3.61
C GLY A 81 1.68 1.14 -4.31
N GLY A 82 1.15 2.07 -3.51
CA GLY A 82 0.47 3.27 -4.02
C GLY A 82 1.46 4.41 -4.31
N ASP A 83 0.94 5.61 -4.57
CA ASP A 83 1.72 6.79 -4.99
C ASP A 83 2.94 7.09 -4.11
N GLY A 84 2.78 7.03 -2.78
CA GLY A 84 3.90 7.27 -1.86
C GLY A 84 5.06 6.28 -2.07
N SER A 85 4.76 4.99 -2.24
CA SER A 85 5.78 3.96 -2.49
C SER A 85 6.44 4.12 -3.87
N LEU A 86 5.66 4.49 -4.89
CA LEU A 86 6.18 4.71 -6.24
C LEU A 86 6.99 6.01 -6.36
N THR A 87 6.64 7.04 -5.58
CA THR A 87 7.41 8.29 -5.50
C THR A 87 8.80 8.02 -4.92
N ILE A 88 8.88 7.25 -3.84
CA ILE A 88 10.17 6.85 -3.24
C ILE A 88 10.97 5.98 -4.23
N ALA A 89 10.30 5.03 -4.90
CA ALA A 89 10.93 4.18 -5.90
C ALA A 89 11.52 4.99 -7.07
N HIS A 90 10.81 6.04 -7.52
CA HIS A 90 11.29 6.97 -8.53
C HIS A 90 12.52 7.75 -8.06
N ARG A 91 12.51 8.28 -6.82
CA ARG A 91 13.68 8.94 -6.22
C ARG A 91 14.91 8.03 -6.15
N LEU A 92 14.72 6.78 -5.75
CA LEU A 92 15.81 5.79 -5.74
C LEU A 92 16.32 5.49 -7.16
N CYS A 93 15.44 5.50 -8.16
CA CYS A 93 15.83 5.38 -9.56
C CYS A 93 16.69 6.57 -10.03
N GLU A 94 16.31 7.80 -9.67
CA GLU A 94 17.10 9.01 -9.95
C GLU A 94 18.48 8.94 -9.26
N ALA A 95 18.56 8.33 -8.08
CA ALA A 95 19.80 8.06 -7.34
C ALA A 95 20.62 6.87 -7.89
N GLY A 96 20.22 6.29 -9.03
CA GLY A 96 20.97 5.25 -9.75
C GLY A 96 20.60 3.81 -9.40
N MET A 97 19.55 3.58 -8.61
CA MET A 97 19.02 2.23 -8.35
C MET A 97 18.23 1.71 -9.56
N ARG A 98 18.39 0.43 -9.91
CA ARG A 98 17.54 -0.19 -10.93
C ARG A 98 16.18 -0.49 -10.31
N THR A 99 15.13 0.18 -10.77
CA THR A 99 13.82 0.12 -10.11
C THR A 99 12.69 -0.21 -11.07
N ILE A 100 11.79 -1.10 -10.63
CA ILE A 100 10.50 -1.38 -11.26
C ILE A 100 9.39 -1.00 -10.28
N GLY A 101 8.45 -0.17 -10.73
CA GLY A 101 7.26 0.18 -9.96
C GLY A 101 6.05 -0.65 -10.39
N VAL A 102 5.34 -1.24 -9.43
CA VAL A 102 4.08 -1.96 -9.65
C VAL A 102 2.97 -1.21 -8.90
N PRO A 103 2.13 -0.43 -9.62
CA PRO A 103 1.08 0.37 -9.01
C PRO A 103 -0.01 -0.51 -8.37
N LYS A 104 -0.23 -0.32 -7.06
CA LYS A 104 -1.18 -1.09 -6.26
C LYS A 104 -1.97 -0.18 -5.32
N THR A 105 -3.26 -0.02 -5.59
CA THR A 105 -4.22 0.71 -4.75
C THR A 105 -5.60 0.09 -4.92
N ILE A 106 -6.44 0.16 -3.88
CA ILE A 106 -7.85 -0.23 -4.02
C ILE A 106 -8.69 0.92 -4.56
N ASP A 107 -8.17 2.15 -4.53
CA ASP A 107 -8.93 3.37 -4.82
C ASP A 107 -9.14 3.60 -6.33
N ASN A 108 -8.41 2.84 -7.18
CA ASN A 108 -8.33 3.00 -8.64
C ASN A 108 -8.07 4.44 -9.10
N ASP A 109 -7.22 5.15 -8.35
CA ASP A 109 -6.94 6.59 -8.47
C ASP A 109 -5.65 6.90 -9.24
N LEU A 110 -5.10 5.93 -9.99
CA LEU A 110 -3.83 6.08 -10.69
C LEU A 110 -4.03 6.42 -12.16
N ASP A 111 -3.38 7.51 -12.60
CA ASP A 111 -3.31 7.84 -14.02
C ASP A 111 -2.57 6.73 -14.79
N ARG A 112 -2.90 6.58 -16.08
CA ARG A 112 -2.27 5.64 -17.02
C ARG A 112 -2.52 4.14 -16.78
N THR A 113 -3.38 3.77 -15.84
CA THR A 113 -3.93 2.40 -15.74
C THR A 113 -5.45 2.44 -15.64
N SER A 114 -6.13 1.47 -16.25
CA SER A 114 -7.59 1.37 -16.18
C SER A 114 -8.08 0.72 -14.89
N VAL A 115 -7.29 -0.22 -14.34
CA VAL A 115 -7.61 -0.99 -13.14
C VAL A 115 -6.37 -1.19 -12.29
N THR A 116 -6.51 -1.05 -10.98
CA THR A 116 -5.44 -1.28 -10.00
C THR A 116 -5.71 -2.52 -9.15
N PHE A 117 -4.63 -3.18 -8.70
CA PHE A 117 -4.74 -4.38 -7.87
C PHE A 117 -5.54 -4.14 -6.59
N GLY A 118 -6.59 -4.94 -6.42
CA GLY A 118 -7.48 -4.91 -5.26
C GLY A 118 -8.72 -4.05 -5.44
N PHE A 119 -8.86 -3.29 -6.54
CA PHE A 119 -10.07 -2.52 -6.82
C PHE A 119 -11.32 -3.40 -6.91
N ASP A 120 -11.30 -4.43 -7.77
CA ASP A 120 -12.45 -5.32 -7.94
C ASP A 120 -12.81 -6.06 -6.65
N THR A 121 -11.81 -6.43 -5.85
CA THR A 121 -12.01 -7.02 -4.53
C THR A 121 -12.73 -6.05 -3.59
N ALA A 122 -12.30 -4.78 -3.56
CA ALA A 122 -12.93 -3.76 -2.73
C ALA A 122 -14.37 -3.47 -3.17
N VAL A 123 -14.63 -3.37 -4.48
CA VAL A 123 -15.97 -3.19 -5.05
C VAL A 123 -16.87 -4.37 -4.70
N SER A 124 -16.38 -5.60 -4.87
CA SER A 124 -17.16 -6.81 -4.56
C SER A 124 -17.57 -6.85 -3.08
N ILE A 125 -16.64 -6.55 -2.17
CA ILE A 125 -16.93 -6.51 -0.72
C ILE A 125 -17.91 -5.37 -0.40
N ALA A 126 -17.70 -4.18 -0.95
CA ALA A 126 -18.60 -3.05 -0.71
C ALA A 126 -20.02 -3.34 -1.20
N THR A 127 -20.16 -3.93 -2.38
CA THR A 127 -21.45 -4.34 -2.96
C THR A 127 -22.16 -5.34 -2.04
N GLU A 128 -21.46 -6.39 -1.61
CA GLU A 128 -22.03 -7.40 -0.72
C GLU A 128 -22.48 -6.80 0.63
N LEU A 129 -21.71 -5.87 1.19
CA LEU A 129 -22.07 -5.19 2.43
C LEU A 129 -23.31 -4.31 2.27
N ILE A 130 -23.43 -3.59 1.15
CA ILE A 130 -24.61 -2.77 0.85
C ILE A 130 -25.85 -3.68 0.73
N ASP A 131 -25.75 -4.78 -0.02
CA ASP A 131 -26.86 -5.74 -0.19
C ASP A 131 -27.33 -6.32 1.15
N ARG A 132 -26.40 -6.68 2.04
CA ARG A 132 -26.72 -7.18 3.38
C ARG A 132 -27.50 -6.15 4.19
N VAL A 133 -27.10 -4.87 4.15
CA VAL A 133 -27.80 -3.78 4.85
C VAL A 133 -29.17 -3.50 4.22
N PHE A 134 -29.28 -3.60 2.89
CA PHE A 134 -30.51 -3.32 2.16
C PHE A 134 -31.70 -4.18 2.64
N THR A 135 -31.47 -5.46 2.92
CA THR A 135 -32.52 -6.37 3.43
C THR A 135 -33.13 -5.91 4.77
N THR A 136 -32.33 -5.30 5.64
CA THR A 136 -32.78 -4.71 6.90
C THR A 136 -33.45 -3.35 6.68
N ALA A 137 -32.92 -2.55 5.75
CA ALA A 137 -33.48 -1.24 5.41
C ALA A 137 -34.93 -1.35 4.93
N THR A 138 -35.21 -2.31 4.04
CA THR A 138 -36.56 -2.54 3.49
C THR A 138 -37.53 -3.08 4.53
N SER A 139 -37.08 -3.99 5.40
CA SER A 139 -37.94 -4.60 6.44
C SER A 139 -38.43 -3.60 7.49
N HIS A 140 -37.69 -2.52 7.73
CA HIS A 140 -38.00 -1.52 8.75
C HIS A 140 -38.24 -0.11 8.20
N SER A 141 -38.32 0.05 6.88
CA SER A 141 -38.43 1.36 6.21
C SER A 141 -37.39 2.38 6.70
N ARG A 142 -36.12 1.96 6.77
CA ARG A 142 -35.00 2.77 7.27
C ARG A 142 -34.12 3.27 6.14
N VAL A 143 -33.48 4.41 6.37
CA VAL A 143 -32.40 4.93 5.53
C VAL A 143 -31.05 4.58 6.18
N PHE A 144 -30.11 4.10 5.38
CA PHE A 144 -28.75 3.82 5.78
C PHE A 144 -27.79 4.67 4.97
N VAL A 145 -26.75 5.18 5.63
CA VAL A 145 -25.60 5.82 4.98
C VAL A 145 -24.44 4.85 5.09
N VAL A 146 -23.87 4.45 3.95
CA VAL A 146 -22.74 3.52 3.88
C VAL A 146 -21.50 4.30 3.42
N GLU A 147 -20.54 4.46 4.32
CA GLU A 147 -19.22 5.02 3.99
C GLU A 147 -18.31 3.90 3.47
N VAL A 148 -17.65 4.16 2.34
CA VAL A 148 -16.69 3.24 1.73
C VAL A 148 -15.33 3.92 1.54
N MET A 149 -14.29 3.11 1.39
CA MET A 149 -12.94 3.59 1.06
C MET A 149 -12.89 4.18 -0.37
N GLY A 150 -11.76 4.79 -0.74
CA GLY A 150 -11.60 5.48 -2.02
C GLY A 150 -10.66 6.70 -1.94
N ARG A 151 -10.27 7.10 -0.73
CA ARG A 151 -9.42 8.26 -0.45
C ARG A 151 -9.99 9.55 -1.07
N TYR A 152 -9.48 9.97 -2.22
CA TYR A 152 -9.91 11.17 -2.93
C TYR A 152 -10.67 10.83 -4.23
N ALA A 153 -10.92 9.55 -4.49
CA ALA A 153 -11.61 9.05 -5.66
C ALA A 153 -12.93 8.33 -5.29
N GLY A 154 -13.95 8.52 -6.11
CA GLY A 154 -15.28 7.94 -5.92
C GLY A 154 -15.50 6.58 -6.59
N TRP A 155 -14.47 5.92 -7.13
CA TRP A 155 -14.63 4.73 -7.97
C TRP A 155 -15.32 3.57 -7.24
N ILE A 156 -14.95 3.30 -5.99
CA ILE A 156 -15.58 2.25 -5.18
C ILE A 156 -17.04 2.61 -4.91
N ALA A 157 -17.31 3.83 -4.43
CA ALA A 157 -18.65 4.29 -4.11
C ALA A 157 -19.58 4.24 -5.33
N LEU A 158 -19.12 4.75 -6.47
CA LEU A 158 -19.87 4.75 -7.72
C LEU A 158 -20.16 3.31 -8.19
N THR A 159 -19.13 2.48 -8.30
CA THR A 159 -19.27 1.14 -8.88
C THR A 159 -20.08 0.21 -7.99
N ALA A 160 -19.81 0.21 -6.67
CA ALA A 160 -20.55 -0.61 -5.71
C ALA A 160 -22.00 -0.11 -5.55
N GLY A 161 -22.22 1.20 -5.53
CA GLY A 161 -23.57 1.78 -5.47
C GLY A 161 -24.41 1.40 -6.68
N MET A 162 -23.84 1.49 -7.89
CA MET A 162 -24.52 1.04 -9.11
C MET A 162 -24.83 -0.46 -9.08
N ALA A 163 -23.88 -1.28 -8.63
CA ALA A 163 -24.04 -2.73 -8.58
C ALA A 163 -25.12 -3.16 -7.56
N ALA A 164 -25.21 -2.48 -6.42
CA ALA A 164 -26.17 -2.77 -5.36
C ALA A 164 -27.53 -2.04 -5.53
N GLY A 165 -27.73 -1.28 -6.60
CA GLY A 165 -28.96 -0.51 -6.82
C GLY A 165 -29.17 0.60 -5.77
N ALA A 166 -28.10 1.21 -5.29
CA ALA A 166 -28.16 2.30 -4.34
C ALA A 166 -28.85 3.52 -4.96
N HIS A 167 -29.71 4.16 -4.17
CA HIS A 167 -30.30 5.46 -4.53
C HIS A 167 -29.28 6.56 -4.20
N ALA A 168 -29.09 7.49 -5.13
CA ALA A 168 -28.15 8.61 -5.01
C ALA A 168 -28.88 9.95 -5.09
#